data_AF-A0AAJ3B4C7-F1
#
_entry.id   AF-A0AAJ3B4C7-F1
#
_cell.length_a   1.000
_cell.length_b   1.000
_cell.length_c   1.000
_cell.angle_alpha   90.00
_cell.angle_beta   90.00
_cell.angle_gamma   90.00
#
_symmetry.space_group_name_H-M   'P 1'
#
loop_
_entity.id
_entity.type
_entity.pdbx_description
1 polymer ?
#
loop_
_entity_poly.entity_id
_entity_poly.type
_entity_poly.pdbx_seq_one_letter_code
_entity_poly.pdbx_strand_id
1 'polypeptide(L)'
;MNDKKITSMIFKTLNYTNEIKKKSTNGHGGRRQLFKSLRHSLRIPASQPKKLEWFDEQSHLNLIWLPETGTIKLNDYPKEQREALLVKITTEAESPSIAEDNRSELIALRAKLKNTVKNASKKETDDGSILAFQNILNVSGIADTEQLLSDLNQFDIKRKGQKLDTARQFLECHNEIERGAKPLIKKNQAVIQEAFFKFPSKNEVEGILPEKRIDLIRSFYNNIFPEHPIHFVVLHGDEDADLTEHSDHPHIFISTKNSKTGRYDLRDTQIKRVNAYLKKYRPGTNPIGEKPDFLESQLLFGYLQDMFYAYTNNTLLKETPYRAKKHEKTEGHMKTLRYINAEAKKPKSEREFSLYHLAKEKRDIAIKNAELAKQEAEKAKEYTQKAKRYVSSQLTKAEDAIERQRLAEQSTAEERELAEAYRRKSENYQGVISTLRVEHVKVEADTARLKAELKLFRSNMSELIDGITNWLEETFAARRKDIQDKYLERARKAYERVRENDKSEDSRFTKKAEAQVDTQLAELELYDNELLGMPAAKEVRKRIIKPI
;
A
#
# COMPACT_ATOMS: atom_id res chain seq x y z
N MET A 1 26.41 -29.51 -9.01
CA MET A 1 25.02 -29.04 -8.92
C MET A 1 24.98 -28.04 -7.78
N ASN A 2 24.76 -26.75 -8.05
CA ASN A 2 24.67 -25.76 -6.98
C ASN A 2 23.33 -25.93 -6.27
N ASP A 3 23.36 -26.33 -5.00
CA ASP A 3 22.16 -26.47 -4.18
C ASP A 3 21.49 -25.10 -4.01
N LYS A 4 20.25 -24.98 -4.51
CA LYS A 4 19.46 -23.76 -4.39
C LYS A 4 19.06 -23.53 -2.93
N LYS A 5 19.17 -22.28 -2.45
CA LYS A 5 18.68 -21.82 -1.13
C LYS A 5 17.16 -22.02 -1.05
N ILE A 6 16.72 -22.83 -0.10
CA ILE A 6 15.29 -23.05 0.13
C ILE A 6 14.69 -21.80 0.79
N THR A 7 13.68 -21.22 0.16
CA THR A 7 12.93 -20.07 0.69
C THR A 7 11.46 -20.44 0.87
N SER A 8 10.80 -19.82 1.84
CA SER A 8 9.35 -19.90 1.96
C SER A 8 8.68 -18.75 1.21
N MET A 9 7.43 -18.98 0.81
CA MET A 9 6.59 -17.98 0.15
C MET A 9 5.23 -17.98 0.84
N ILE A 10 4.45 -16.93 0.64
CA ILE A 10 3.03 -16.88 1.00
C ILE A 10 2.28 -16.71 -0.32
N PHE A 11 1.23 -17.50 -0.53
CA PHE A 11 0.23 -17.28 -1.57
C PHE A 11 -1.14 -17.46 -0.93
N LYS A 12 -2.00 -16.45 -1.06
CA LYS A 12 -3.33 -16.44 -0.44
C LYS A 12 -4.34 -15.90 -1.43
N THR A 13 -5.55 -16.43 -1.33
CA THR A 13 -6.72 -15.99 -2.09
C THR A 13 -7.80 -15.54 -1.13
N LEU A 14 -8.55 -14.49 -1.49
CA LEU A 14 -9.71 -14.00 -0.75
C LEU A 14 -10.86 -13.82 -1.73
N ASN A 15 -12.01 -14.42 -1.41
CA ASN A 15 -13.21 -14.35 -2.24
C ASN A 15 -14.16 -13.29 -1.68
N TYR A 16 -14.58 -12.35 -2.52
CA TYR A 16 -15.57 -11.33 -2.19
C TYR A 16 -16.94 -11.71 -2.73
N THR A 17 -17.96 -11.66 -1.88
CA THR A 17 -19.35 -11.95 -2.21
C THR A 17 -20.17 -10.68 -2.39
N ASN A 18 -21.31 -10.76 -3.08
CA ASN A 18 -22.25 -9.63 -3.23
C ASN A 18 -22.93 -9.22 -1.89
N GLU A 19 -22.76 -9.97 -0.81
CA GLU A 19 -23.29 -9.61 0.51
C GLU A 19 -22.60 -8.37 1.14
N ILE A 20 -23.39 -7.51 1.77
CA ILE A 20 -22.89 -6.39 2.59
C ILE A 20 -22.54 -6.92 4.00
N LYS A 21 -21.29 -7.35 4.19
CA LYS A 21 -20.78 -7.83 5.50
C LYS A 21 -19.96 -6.76 6.23
N LYS A 22 -20.10 -6.69 7.57
CA LYS A 22 -19.22 -5.88 8.44
C LYS A 22 -17.87 -6.56 8.72
N LYS A 23 -17.82 -7.90 8.79
CA LYS A 23 -16.62 -8.71 9.06
C LYS A 23 -16.55 -9.90 8.10
N SER A 24 -15.36 -10.45 7.88
CA SER A 24 -15.20 -11.66 7.07
C SER A 24 -15.70 -12.85 7.87
N THR A 25 -16.47 -13.72 7.24
CA THR A 25 -16.91 -15.00 7.82
C THR A 25 -16.40 -16.12 6.93
N ASN A 26 -15.70 -17.09 7.52
CA ASN A 26 -15.21 -18.30 6.85
C ASN A 26 -14.36 -18.04 5.58
N GLY A 27 -13.51 -17.02 5.59
CA GLY A 27 -12.63 -16.72 4.44
C GLY A 27 -13.31 -16.03 3.26
N HIS A 28 -14.54 -15.56 3.43
CA HIS A 28 -15.27 -14.76 2.45
C HIS A 28 -15.43 -13.32 2.95
N GLY A 29 -15.09 -12.36 2.09
CA GLY A 29 -15.37 -10.95 2.34
C GLY A 29 -16.66 -10.48 1.69
N GLY A 30 -17.27 -9.42 2.23
CA GLY A 30 -18.42 -8.77 1.60
C GLY A 30 -18.01 -7.56 0.74
N ARG A 31 -18.99 -6.90 0.11
CA ARG A 31 -18.78 -5.70 -0.72
C ARG A 31 -17.98 -4.59 -0.04
N ARG A 32 -18.24 -4.33 1.25
CA ARG A 32 -17.47 -3.33 2.03
C ARG A 32 -15.99 -3.68 2.15
N GLN A 33 -15.65 -4.96 2.17
CA GLN A 33 -14.26 -5.40 2.26
C GLN A 33 -13.58 -5.36 0.89
N LEU A 34 -14.29 -5.70 -0.18
CA LEU A 34 -13.81 -5.51 -1.55
C LEU A 34 -13.46 -4.04 -1.79
N PHE A 35 -14.40 -3.14 -1.48
CA PHE A 35 -14.19 -1.69 -1.62
C PHE A 35 -12.97 -1.21 -0.85
N LYS A 36 -12.79 -1.65 0.40
CA LYS A 36 -11.60 -1.32 1.21
C LYS A 36 -10.31 -1.86 0.59
N SER A 37 -10.32 -3.09 0.09
CA SER A 37 -9.15 -3.72 -0.51
C SER A 37 -8.74 -3.05 -1.82
N LEU A 38 -9.71 -2.72 -2.68
CA LEU A 38 -9.48 -1.97 -3.91
C LEU A 38 -8.92 -0.57 -3.63
N ARG A 39 -9.47 0.17 -2.66
CA ARG A 39 -8.91 1.48 -2.27
C ARG A 39 -7.48 1.38 -1.78
N HIS A 40 -7.20 0.40 -0.93
CA HIS A 40 -5.84 0.15 -0.43
C HIS A 40 -4.89 -0.13 -1.60
N SER A 41 -5.29 -1.07 -2.44
CA SER A 41 -4.52 -1.54 -3.60
C SER A 41 -4.24 -0.42 -4.61
N LEU A 42 -5.21 0.44 -4.87
CA LEU A 42 -5.06 1.57 -5.79
C LEU A 42 -4.52 2.85 -5.13
N ARG A 43 -4.12 2.79 -3.85
CA ARG A 43 -3.65 3.95 -3.07
C ARG A 43 -4.61 5.14 -3.15
N ILE A 44 -5.92 4.88 -3.05
CA ILE A 44 -6.96 5.90 -3.01
C ILE A 44 -7.15 6.35 -1.55
N PRO A 45 -6.81 7.60 -1.18
CA PRO A 45 -6.77 8.07 0.21
C PRO A 45 -8.10 7.82 0.94
N ALA A 46 -8.06 7.28 2.16
CA ALA A 46 -9.26 7.16 2.97
C ALA A 46 -9.70 8.54 3.52
N SER A 47 -10.98 8.69 3.84
CA SER A 47 -11.52 9.91 4.47
C SER A 47 -10.98 10.15 5.90
N GLN A 48 -10.42 9.12 6.54
CA GLN A 48 -9.73 9.23 7.82
C GLN A 48 -8.27 8.79 7.64
N PRO A 49 -7.29 9.58 8.14
CA PRO A 49 -5.90 9.18 8.13
C PRO A 49 -5.72 7.94 9.01
N LYS A 50 -5.14 6.89 8.43
CA LYS A 50 -4.73 5.70 9.19
C LYS A 50 -3.33 5.91 9.77
N LYS A 51 -2.95 5.10 10.76
CA LYS A 51 -1.53 4.99 11.15
C LYS A 51 -0.72 4.46 9.96
N LEU A 52 0.57 4.78 9.88
CA LEU A 52 1.49 4.45 8.79
C LEU A 52 1.29 3.01 8.25
N GLU A 53 0.72 2.89 7.05
CA GLU A 53 0.50 1.61 6.36
C GLU A 53 1.44 1.39 5.18
N TRP A 54 2.00 2.46 4.62
CA TRP A 54 2.99 2.56 3.54
C TRP A 54 3.73 3.91 3.64
N PHE A 55 4.81 4.11 2.88
CA PHE A 55 5.54 5.39 2.77
C PHE A 55 5.18 6.13 1.47
N ASP A 56 4.61 7.34 1.57
CA ASP A 56 4.18 8.10 0.39
C ASP A 56 5.38 8.49 -0.51
N GLU A 57 6.57 8.68 0.08
CA GLU A 57 7.83 8.94 -0.63
C GLU A 57 8.22 7.77 -1.54
N GLN A 58 7.81 6.55 -1.19
CA GLN A 58 8.07 5.32 -1.94
C GLN A 58 6.97 4.98 -2.95
N SER A 59 5.95 5.82 -3.09
CA SER A 59 4.81 5.56 -4.01
C SER A 59 5.22 5.33 -5.47
N HIS A 60 6.38 5.86 -5.88
CA HIS A 60 6.96 5.69 -7.21
C HIS A 60 7.41 4.26 -7.53
N LEU A 61 7.56 3.40 -6.51
CA LEU A 61 7.89 1.98 -6.64
C LEU A 61 6.66 1.11 -6.95
N ASN A 62 5.46 1.65 -6.79
CA ASN A 62 4.22 0.91 -7.06
C ASN A 62 3.98 0.81 -8.57
N LEU A 63 3.59 -0.38 -9.02
CA LEU A 63 3.27 -0.66 -10.41
C LEU A 63 1.83 -1.16 -10.53
N ILE A 64 1.19 -0.87 -11.66
CA ILE A 64 -0.12 -1.43 -12.02
C ILE A 64 -0.04 -2.03 -13.41
N TRP A 65 -0.52 -3.26 -13.56
CA TRP A 65 -0.77 -3.89 -14.84
C TRP A 65 -2.27 -3.86 -15.14
N LEU A 66 -2.61 -3.36 -16.33
CA LEU A 66 -3.95 -3.35 -16.88
C LEU A 66 -3.97 -4.18 -18.17
N PRO A 67 -5.09 -4.87 -18.50
CA PRO A 67 -5.22 -5.60 -19.76
C PRO A 67 -4.96 -4.74 -20.99
N GLU A 68 -5.38 -3.47 -20.98
CA GLU A 68 -5.36 -2.58 -22.13
C GLU A 68 -4.01 -1.89 -22.34
N THR A 69 -3.28 -1.57 -21.26
CA THR A 69 -2.07 -0.74 -21.33
C THR A 69 -0.79 -1.45 -20.89
N GLY A 70 -0.88 -2.67 -20.36
CA GLY A 70 0.27 -3.36 -19.79
C GLY A 70 0.69 -2.79 -18.44
N THR A 71 1.96 -2.98 -18.08
CA THR A 71 2.51 -2.55 -16.79
C THR A 71 3.00 -1.11 -16.87
N ILE A 72 2.49 -0.24 -15.99
CA ILE A 72 2.88 1.16 -15.83
C ILE A 72 3.10 1.47 -14.36
N LYS A 73 3.73 2.62 -14.04
CA LYS A 73 3.80 3.07 -12.65
C LYS A 73 2.42 3.47 -12.16
N LEU A 74 2.10 3.13 -10.92
CA LEU A 74 0.80 3.50 -10.35
C LEU A 74 0.64 5.02 -10.31
N ASN A 75 1.73 5.77 -10.05
CA ASN A 75 1.72 7.23 -10.06
C ASN A 75 1.36 7.84 -11.43
N ASP A 76 1.67 7.14 -12.52
CA ASP A 76 1.33 7.56 -13.88
C ASP A 76 -0.12 7.22 -14.25
N TYR A 77 -0.83 6.47 -13.39
CA TYR A 77 -2.25 6.17 -13.52
C TYR A 77 -3.05 7.17 -12.66
N PRO A 78 -3.75 8.16 -13.25
CA PRO A 78 -4.38 9.26 -12.51
C PRO A 78 -5.43 8.81 -11.49
N LYS A 79 -5.62 9.60 -10.43
CA LYS A 79 -6.58 9.30 -9.36
C LYS A 79 -8.00 9.07 -9.89
N GLU A 80 -8.44 9.87 -10.85
CA GLU A 80 -9.76 9.76 -11.47
C GLU A 80 -9.92 8.42 -12.19
N GLN A 81 -8.87 7.92 -12.84
CA GLN A 81 -8.87 6.61 -13.50
C GLN A 81 -8.84 5.47 -12.48
N ARG A 82 -8.13 5.64 -11.36
CA ARG A 82 -8.16 4.70 -10.22
C ARG A 82 -9.55 4.60 -9.62
N GLU A 83 -10.21 5.73 -9.40
CA GLU A 83 -11.58 5.79 -8.89
C GLU A 83 -12.58 5.19 -9.88
N ALA A 84 -12.45 5.46 -11.18
CA ALA A 84 -13.26 4.84 -12.22
C ALA A 84 -13.08 3.32 -12.29
N LEU A 85 -11.85 2.82 -12.16
CA LEU A 85 -11.55 1.39 -12.10
C LEU A 85 -12.18 0.74 -10.86
N LEU A 86 -12.06 1.39 -9.71
CA LEU A 86 -12.72 0.94 -8.48
C LEU A 86 -14.23 0.85 -8.70
N VAL A 87 -14.87 1.90 -9.24
CA VAL A 87 -16.31 1.92 -9.52
C VAL A 87 -16.68 0.79 -10.45
N LYS A 88 -15.99 0.63 -11.59
CA LYS A 88 -16.20 -0.46 -12.57
C LYS A 88 -16.24 -1.84 -11.90
N ILE A 89 -15.22 -2.18 -11.10
CA ILE A 89 -15.12 -3.48 -10.43
C ILE A 89 -16.20 -3.63 -9.36
N THR A 90 -16.47 -2.57 -8.59
CA THR A 90 -17.53 -2.63 -7.59
C THR A 90 -18.89 -2.82 -8.23
N THR A 91 -19.25 -2.06 -9.27
CA THR A 91 -20.49 -2.19 -10.06
C THR A 91 -20.66 -3.59 -10.65
N GLU A 92 -19.60 -4.22 -11.16
CA GLU A 92 -19.65 -5.63 -11.57
C GLU A 92 -20.03 -6.55 -10.40
N ALA A 93 -19.44 -6.32 -9.23
CA ALA A 93 -19.78 -7.06 -8.01
C ALA A 93 -21.22 -6.80 -7.53
N GLU A 94 -21.85 -5.69 -7.95
CA GLU A 94 -23.25 -5.35 -7.66
C GLU A 94 -24.25 -5.85 -8.72
N SER A 95 -23.78 -6.37 -9.87
CA SER A 95 -24.58 -6.75 -11.04
C SER A 95 -25.85 -7.54 -10.68
N PRO A 96 -26.96 -7.29 -11.40
CA PRO A 96 -28.27 -7.08 -10.81
C PRO A 96 -28.73 -8.31 -10.05
N SER A 97 -28.87 -8.17 -8.74
CA SER A 97 -29.92 -8.90 -8.03
C SER A 97 -31.22 -8.55 -8.75
N ILE A 98 -31.78 -9.50 -9.51
CA ILE A 98 -33.07 -9.27 -10.19
C ILE A 98 -34.06 -8.71 -9.18
N ALA A 99 -34.64 -7.58 -9.58
CA ALA A 99 -35.86 -6.88 -9.16
C ALA A 99 -36.18 -6.77 -7.67
N GLU A 100 -36.80 -5.64 -7.33
CA GLU A 100 -37.55 -5.38 -6.10
C GLU A 100 -38.77 -6.33 -5.97
N ASP A 101 -38.55 -7.64 -5.98
CA ASP A 101 -39.59 -8.59 -5.62
C ASP A 101 -39.53 -8.86 -4.13
N ASN A 102 -40.70 -9.06 -3.52
CA ASN A 102 -40.92 -9.47 -2.13
C ASN A 102 -40.26 -10.83 -1.78
N ARG A 103 -39.34 -11.36 -2.59
CA ARG A 103 -38.61 -12.62 -2.39
C ARG A 103 -37.93 -12.70 -1.02
N SER A 104 -37.37 -11.60 -0.50
CA SER A 104 -36.81 -11.60 0.86
C SER A 104 -37.88 -11.81 1.93
N GLU A 105 -39.06 -11.22 1.73
CA GLU A 105 -40.21 -11.39 2.61
C GLU A 105 -40.78 -12.81 2.49
N LEU A 106 -40.89 -13.34 1.27
CA LEU A 106 -41.27 -14.72 1.01
C LEU A 106 -40.29 -15.71 1.65
N ILE A 107 -38.98 -15.49 1.58
CA ILE A 107 -37.98 -16.35 2.24
C ILE A 107 -38.15 -16.32 3.77
N ALA A 108 -38.37 -15.13 4.35
CA ALA A 108 -38.62 -14.99 5.78
C ALA A 108 -39.94 -15.66 6.21
N LEU A 109 -41.00 -15.47 5.40
CA LEU A 109 -42.30 -16.12 5.58
C LEU A 109 -42.18 -17.63 5.49
N ARG A 110 -41.49 -18.16 4.47
CA ARG A 110 -41.21 -19.60 4.32
C ARG A 110 -40.46 -20.15 5.53
N ALA A 111 -39.48 -19.42 6.08
CA ALA A 111 -38.77 -19.86 7.28
C ALA A 111 -39.70 -19.93 8.51
N LYS A 112 -40.59 -18.94 8.68
CA LYS A 112 -41.62 -18.93 9.73
C LYS A 112 -42.58 -20.10 9.55
N LEU A 113 -43.14 -20.27 8.35
CA LEU A 113 -44.04 -21.37 8.00
C LEU A 113 -43.38 -22.74 8.17
N LYS A 114 -42.11 -22.89 7.77
CA LYS A 114 -41.32 -24.12 7.98
C LYS A 114 -41.24 -24.49 9.46
N ASN A 115 -41.03 -23.51 10.34
CA ASN A 115 -41.04 -23.74 11.79
C ASN A 115 -42.43 -24.12 12.30
N THR A 116 -43.50 -23.51 11.77
CA THR A 116 -44.87 -23.88 12.12
C THR A 116 -45.20 -25.32 11.71
N VAL A 117 -44.85 -25.73 10.48
CA VAL A 117 -45.01 -27.11 9.98
C VAL A 117 -44.16 -28.08 10.82
N LYS A 118 -42.92 -27.74 11.13
CA LYS A 118 -42.05 -28.54 12.00
C LYS A 118 -42.65 -28.72 13.40
N ASN A 119 -43.26 -27.67 13.95
CA ASN A 119 -43.92 -27.72 15.25
C ASN A 119 -45.25 -28.49 15.20
N ALA A 120 -45.95 -28.49 14.06
CA ALA A 120 -47.13 -29.33 13.84
C ALA A 120 -46.73 -30.82 13.81
N SER A 121 -45.68 -31.16 13.06
CA SER A 121 -45.10 -32.51 12.98
C SER A 121 -44.66 -33.05 14.35
N LYS A 122 -44.00 -32.24 15.17
CA LYS A 122 -43.57 -32.63 16.53
C LYS A 122 -44.72 -32.99 17.50
N LYS A 123 -45.96 -32.58 17.18
CA LYS A 123 -47.14 -32.86 18.01
C LYS A 123 -47.87 -34.13 17.60
N GLU A 124 -47.40 -34.79 16.54
CA GLU A 124 -47.91 -36.09 16.12
C GLU A 124 -47.10 -37.22 16.74
N THR A 125 -47.73 -38.38 16.84
CA THR A 125 -47.13 -39.61 17.37
C THR A 125 -47.17 -40.76 16.36
N ASP A 126 -47.92 -40.60 15.26
CA ASP A 126 -48.00 -41.59 14.19
C ASP A 126 -46.85 -41.41 13.19
N ASP A 127 -46.06 -42.45 12.98
CA ASP A 127 -44.87 -42.43 12.14
C ASP A 127 -45.18 -42.06 10.68
N GLY A 128 -46.34 -42.49 10.17
CA GLY A 128 -46.80 -42.17 8.81
C GLY A 128 -47.08 -40.68 8.63
N SER A 129 -47.79 -40.07 9.58
CA SER A 129 -48.06 -38.63 9.59
C SER A 129 -46.76 -37.81 9.76
N ILE A 130 -45.82 -38.27 10.58
CA ILE A 130 -44.51 -37.63 10.76
C ILE A 130 -43.73 -37.67 9.44
N LEU A 131 -43.71 -38.82 8.75
CA LEU A 131 -43.06 -38.96 7.45
C LEU A 131 -43.69 -38.07 6.38
N ALA A 132 -45.02 -37.97 6.33
CA ALA A 132 -45.72 -37.06 5.42
C ALA A 132 -45.31 -35.59 5.65
N PHE A 133 -45.21 -35.15 6.91
CA PHE A 133 -44.67 -33.83 7.24
C PHE A 133 -43.19 -33.66 6.85
N GLN A 134 -42.36 -34.69 7.00
CA GLN A 134 -40.96 -34.65 6.59
C GLN A 134 -40.82 -34.50 5.08
N ASN A 135 -41.64 -35.21 4.30
CA ASN A 135 -41.68 -35.10 2.84
C ASN A 135 -42.03 -33.67 2.41
N ILE A 136 -43.04 -33.06 3.05
CA ILE A 136 -43.38 -31.65 2.86
C ILE A 136 -42.18 -30.75 3.19
N LEU A 137 -41.54 -30.92 4.35
CA LEU A 137 -40.42 -30.07 4.80
C LEU A 137 -39.14 -30.19 3.95
N ASN A 138 -38.97 -31.32 3.26
CA ASN A 138 -37.78 -31.66 2.48
C ASN A 138 -37.97 -31.54 0.97
N VAL A 139 -39.14 -31.04 0.52
CA VAL A 139 -39.42 -30.88 -0.91
C VAL A 139 -38.39 -29.97 -1.61
N SER A 140 -37.98 -30.38 -2.81
CA SER A 140 -37.01 -29.67 -3.64
C SER A 140 -37.59 -29.41 -5.03
N GLY A 141 -37.32 -28.23 -5.61
CA GLY A 141 -37.97 -27.82 -6.86
C GLY A 141 -39.43 -27.44 -6.65
N ILE A 142 -40.20 -27.34 -7.74
CA ILE A 142 -41.65 -27.05 -7.64
C ILE A 142 -42.34 -28.28 -7.03
N ALA A 143 -42.95 -28.09 -5.87
CA ALA A 143 -43.69 -29.09 -5.13
C ALA A 143 -45.04 -29.38 -5.81
N ASP A 144 -45.41 -30.66 -5.84
CA ASP A 144 -46.79 -31.07 -6.09
C ASP A 144 -47.61 -30.90 -4.80
N THR A 145 -48.23 -29.72 -4.67
CA THR A 145 -48.98 -29.35 -3.46
C THR A 145 -50.14 -30.30 -3.20
N GLU A 146 -50.86 -30.72 -4.25
CA GLU A 146 -52.05 -31.56 -4.11
C GLU A 146 -51.68 -32.96 -3.61
N GLN A 147 -50.66 -33.58 -4.21
CA GLN A 147 -50.21 -34.91 -3.78
C GLN A 147 -49.72 -34.89 -2.33
N LEU A 148 -48.86 -33.93 -1.98
CA LEU A 148 -48.27 -33.86 -0.63
C LEU A 148 -49.32 -33.57 0.46
N LEU A 149 -50.35 -32.78 0.16
CA LEU A 149 -51.45 -32.54 1.08
C LEU A 149 -52.39 -33.74 1.16
N SER A 150 -52.63 -34.44 0.05
CA SER A 150 -53.42 -35.66 0.01
C SER A 150 -52.79 -36.76 0.87
N ASP A 151 -51.47 -36.95 0.76
CA ASP A 151 -50.72 -37.91 1.57
C ASP A 151 -50.87 -37.61 3.07
N LEU A 152 -50.76 -36.34 3.47
CA LEU A 152 -50.97 -35.94 4.87
C LEU A 152 -52.44 -36.09 5.29
N ASN A 153 -53.38 -35.92 4.37
CA ASN A 153 -54.81 -36.02 4.63
C ASN A 153 -55.30 -37.46 4.83
N GLN A 154 -54.49 -38.48 4.55
CA GLN A 154 -54.83 -39.89 4.82
C GLN A 154 -54.82 -40.23 6.32
N PHE A 155 -54.11 -39.43 7.13
CA PHE A 155 -53.94 -39.70 8.56
C PHE A 155 -55.00 -39.02 9.43
N ASP A 156 -55.34 -39.64 10.55
CA ASP A 156 -56.20 -39.03 11.58
C ASP A 156 -55.35 -38.24 12.57
N ILE A 157 -55.29 -36.92 12.38
CA ILE A 157 -54.43 -36.01 13.14
C ILE A 157 -55.24 -34.95 13.89
N LYS A 158 -54.81 -34.61 15.11
CA LYS A 158 -55.48 -33.57 15.91
C LYS A 158 -55.41 -32.21 15.22
N ARG A 159 -56.55 -31.51 15.11
CA ARG A 159 -56.67 -30.21 14.42
C ARG A 159 -56.23 -30.28 12.95
N LYS A 160 -56.59 -31.37 12.26
CA LYS A 160 -56.25 -31.67 10.86
C LYS A 160 -56.39 -30.49 9.91
N GLY A 161 -57.51 -29.77 9.95
CA GLY A 161 -57.72 -28.59 9.10
C GLY A 161 -56.65 -27.50 9.27
N GLN A 162 -56.24 -27.19 10.51
CA GLN A 162 -55.18 -26.19 10.77
C GLN A 162 -53.81 -26.66 10.26
N LYS A 163 -53.54 -27.95 10.40
CA LYS A 163 -52.26 -28.55 10.00
C LYS A 163 -52.13 -28.64 8.48
N LEU A 164 -53.20 -29.03 7.79
CA LEU A 164 -53.28 -29.03 6.32
C LEU A 164 -53.15 -27.60 5.77
N ASP A 165 -53.83 -26.62 6.39
CA ASP A 165 -53.73 -25.23 5.96
C ASP A 165 -52.31 -24.66 6.14
N THR A 166 -51.66 -24.97 7.27
CA THR A 166 -50.26 -24.57 7.51
C THR A 166 -49.31 -25.21 6.49
N ALA A 167 -49.51 -26.49 6.17
CA ALA A 167 -48.72 -27.19 5.16
C ALA A 167 -48.95 -26.61 3.76
N ARG A 168 -50.20 -26.28 3.42
CA ARG A 168 -50.57 -25.63 2.15
C ARG A 168 -49.86 -24.29 2.01
N GLN A 169 -49.98 -23.40 2.99
CA GLN A 169 -49.32 -22.08 2.98
C GLN A 169 -47.80 -22.22 2.82
N PHE A 170 -47.19 -23.21 3.47
CA PHE A 170 -45.76 -23.48 3.30
C PHE A 170 -45.40 -23.92 1.86
N LEU A 171 -46.17 -24.84 1.28
CA LEU A 171 -45.95 -25.38 -0.07
C LEU A 171 -46.21 -24.32 -1.17
N GLU A 172 -47.26 -23.52 -1.02
CA GLU A 172 -47.56 -22.40 -1.90
C GLU A 172 -46.46 -21.35 -1.87
N CYS A 173 -46.03 -20.93 -0.67
CA CYS A 173 -44.91 -20.00 -0.50
C CYS A 173 -43.59 -20.58 -1.06
N HIS A 174 -43.35 -21.88 -0.89
CA HIS A 174 -42.20 -22.58 -1.48
C HIS A 174 -42.25 -22.55 -3.01
N ASN A 175 -43.41 -22.84 -3.61
CA ASN A 175 -43.60 -22.84 -5.06
C ASN A 175 -43.49 -21.44 -5.66
N GLU A 176 -44.01 -20.42 -4.97
CA GLU A 176 -43.86 -19.02 -5.37
C GLU A 176 -42.37 -18.61 -5.41
N ILE A 177 -41.59 -19.02 -4.41
CA ILE A 177 -40.13 -18.80 -4.39
C ILE A 177 -39.41 -19.55 -5.52
N GLU A 178 -39.84 -20.76 -5.87
CA GLU A 178 -39.22 -21.57 -6.92
C GLU A 178 -39.59 -21.10 -8.34
N ARG A 179 -40.81 -20.59 -8.53
CA ARG A 179 -41.31 -20.01 -9.80
C ARG A 179 -40.80 -18.58 -10.03
N GLY A 180 -40.62 -17.80 -8.95
CA GLY A 180 -40.17 -16.42 -9.04
C GLY A 180 -38.76 -16.28 -9.60
N ALA A 181 -38.41 -15.06 -10.03
CA ALA A 181 -37.11 -14.78 -10.62
C ALA A 181 -35.96 -15.22 -9.69
N LYS A 182 -35.06 -16.06 -10.22
CA LYS A 182 -33.88 -16.51 -9.49
C LYS A 182 -32.81 -15.44 -9.66
N PRO A 183 -32.21 -14.94 -8.57
CA PRO A 183 -31.15 -13.94 -8.71
C PRO A 183 -30.01 -14.55 -9.53
N LEU A 184 -29.50 -13.80 -10.50
CA LEU A 184 -28.37 -14.19 -11.35
C LEU A 184 -27.14 -14.54 -10.51
N ILE A 185 -27.05 -13.99 -9.30
CA ILE A 185 -25.97 -14.17 -8.33
C ILE A 185 -26.58 -14.42 -6.94
N LYS A 186 -26.22 -15.52 -6.28
CA LYS A 186 -26.62 -15.72 -4.87
C LYS A 186 -25.87 -14.71 -3.99
N LYS A 187 -26.50 -14.20 -2.91
CA LYS A 187 -25.85 -13.24 -2.00
C LYS A 187 -24.47 -13.70 -1.49
N ASN A 188 -24.31 -15.00 -1.24
CA ASN A 188 -23.08 -15.63 -0.75
C ASN A 188 -22.15 -16.14 -1.86
N GLN A 189 -22.49 -15.94 -3.14
CA GLN A 189 -21.64 -16.32 -4.26
C GLN A 189 -20.50 -15.33 -4.38
N ALA A 190 -19.28 -15.84 -4.58
CA ALA A 190 -18.11 -15.01 -4.85
C ALA A 190 -18.27 -14.35 -6.22
N VAL A 191 -18.04 -13.04 -6.29
CA VAL A 191 -18.13 -12.20 -7.49
C VAL A 191 -16.77 -11.72 -7.96
N ILE A 192 -15.85 -11.45 -7.02
CA ILE A 192 -14.47 -11.07 -7.28
C ILE A 192 -13.56 -11.93 -6.39
N GLN A 193 -12.44 -12.40 -6.93
CA GLN A 193 -11.36 -13.00 -6.14
C GLN A 193 -10.15 -12.09 -6.18
N GLU A 194 -9.61 -11.78 -5.01
CA GLU A 194 -8.27 -11.23 -4.85
C GLU A 194 -7.29 -12.36 -4.54
N ALA A 195 -6.10 -12.30 -5.08
CA ALA A 195 -4.99 -13.12 -4.61
C ALA A 195 -3.72 -12.31 -4.52
N PHE A 196 -2.81 -12.72 -3.65
CA PHE A 196 -1.48 -12.13 -3.58
C PHE A 196 -0.45 -13.19 -3.24
N PHE A 197 0.80 -12.90 -3.59
CA PHE A 197 1.92 -13.66 -3.07
C PHE A 197 3.02 -12.74 -2.56
N LYS A 198 3.82 -13.23 -1.62
CA LYS A 198 5.04 -12.55 -1.19
C LYS A 198 6.10 -13.52 -0.70
N PHE A 199 7.35 -13.14 -0.88
CA PHE A 199 8.45 -13.71 -0.11
C PHE A 199 8.52 -12.94 1.22
N PRO A 200 8.52 -13.60 2.38
CA PRO A 200 8.74 -12.91 3.65
C PRO A 200 10.09 -12.18 3.65
N SER A 201 10.13 -10.93 4.12
CA SER A 201 11.34 -10.08 4.02
C SER A 201 12.58 -10.70 4.66
N LYS A 202 12.40 -11.41 5.79
CA LYS A 202 13.44 -12.19 6.47
C LYS A 202 14.11 -13.30 5.63
N ASN A 203 13.53 -13.65 4.48
CA ASN A 203 14.11 -14.66 3.59
C ASN A 203 15.13 -14.05 2.62
N GLU A 204 15.18 -12.72 2.51
CA GLU A 204 16.16 -11.95 1.72
C GLU A 204 16.27 -12.52 0.29
N VAL A 205 15.12 -12.58 -0.37
CA VAL A 205 15.04 -13.00 -1.76
C VAL A 205 15.28 -11.76 -2.63
N GLU A 206 16.38 -11.79 -3.39
CA GLU A 206 16.89 -10.67 -4.20
C GLU A 206 16.94 -11.02 -5.70
N GLY A 207 17.11 -9.98 -6.52
CA GLY A 207 17.33 -10.10 -7.95
C GLY A 207 16.06 -10.45 -8.72
N ILE A 208 14.89 -10.19 -8.13
CA ILE A 208 13.59 -10.44 -8.75
C ILE A 208 12.91 -9.10 -9.01
N LEU A 209 12.99 -8.67 -10.28
CA LEU A 209 12.36 -7.44 -10.74
C LEU A 209 10.85 -7.40 -10.41
N PRO A 210 10.30 -6.24 -10.01
CA PRO A 210 8.89 -6.06 -9.70
C PRO A 210 7.94 -6.55 -10.82
N GLU A 211 8.27 -6.25 -12.08
CA GLU A 211 7.48 -6.66 -13.24
C GLU A 211 7.41 -8.19 -13.37
N LYS A 212 8.49 -8.90 -13.02
CA LYS A 212 8.50 -10.37 -13.02
C LYS A 212 7.59 -10.95 -11.96
N ARG A 213 7.37 -10.24 -10.85
CA ARG A 213 6.40 -10.64 -9.82
C ARG A 213 4.96 -10.48 -10.33
N ILE A 214 4.66 -9.36 -10.99
CA ILE A 214 3.39 -9.14 -11.68
C ILE A 214 3.15 -10.24 -12.73
N ASP A 215 4.15 -10.48 -13.58
CA ASP A 215 4.09 -11.49 -14.64
C ASP A 215 3.83 -12.90 -14.09
N LEU A 216 4.46 -13.26 -12.97
CA LEU A 216 4.27 -14.57 -12.34
C LEU A 216 2.80 -14.81 -11.99
N ILE A 217 2.19 -13.91 -11.21
CA ILE A 217 0.81 -14.12 -10.76
C ILE A 217 -0.18 -14.01 -11.92
N ARG A 218 0.03 -13.04 -12.82
CA ARG A 218 -0.79 -12.87 -14.04
C ARG A 218 -0.76 -14.11 -14.92
N SER A 219 0.44 -14.59 -15.25
CA SER A 219 0.60 -15.74 -16.15
C SER A 219 0.09 -17.04 -15.53
N PHE A 220 0.23 -17.22 -14.21
CA PHE A 220 -0.40 -18.35 -13.51
C PHE A 220 -1.92 -18.32 -13.69
N TYR A 221 -2.56 -17.18 -13.43
CA TYR A 221 -4.02 -17.06 -13.55
C TYR A 221 -4.49 -17.21 -15.00
N ASN A 222 -3.80 -16.62 -15.97
CA ASN A 222 -4.13 -16.80 -17.39
C ASN A 222 -3.99 -18.26 -17.85
N ASN A 223 -2.98 -18.99 -17.36
CA ASN A 223 -2.75 -20.38 -17.75
C ASN A 223 -3.76 -21.34 -17.10
N ILE A 224 -4.12 -21.12 -15.83
CA ILE A 224 -4.97 -22.05 -15.09
C ILE A 224 -6.47 -21.68 -15.21
N PHE A 225 -6.78 -20.39 -15.36
CA PHE A 225 -8.14 -19.84 -15.40
C PHE A 225 -8.36 -18.87 -16.59
N PRO A 226 -8.07 -19.25 -17.84
CA PRO A 226 -8.12 -18.34 -18.99
C PRO A 226 -9.52 -17.76 -19.26
N GLU A 227 -10.58 -18.45 -18.82
CA GLU A 227 -11.96 -17.98 -18.95
C GLU A 227 -12.35 -16.91 -17.92
N HIS A 228 -11.50 -16.61 -16.93
CA HIS A 228 -11.82 -15.68 -15.85
C HIS A 228 -10.97 -14.40 -16.00
N PRO A 229 -11.56 -13.28 -16.48
CA PRO A 229 -10.81 -12.06 -16.75
C PRO A 229 -10.08 -11.51 -15.53
N ILE A 230 -8.84 -11.11 -15.73
CA ILE A 230 -8.08 -10.32 -14.76
C ILE A 230 -8.49 -8.86 -14.92
N HIS A 231 -8.94 -8.24 -13.84
CA HIS A 231 -9.26 -6.80 -13.83
C HIS A 231 -8.01 -5.95 -13.83
N PHE A 232 -7.10 -6.23 -12.91
CA PHE A 232 -5.76 -5.62 -12.85
C PHE A 232 -4.85 -6.43 -11.91
N VAL A 233 -3.56 -6.15 -11.99
CA VAL A 233 -2.57 -6.55 -10.97
C VAL A 233 -1.91 -5.27 -10.46
N VAL A 234 -1.77 -5.11 -9.16
CA VAL A 234 -0.98 -4.01 -8.57
C VAL A 234 0.15 -4.58 -7.74
N LEU A 235 1.34 -4.00 -7.84
CA LEU A 235 2.48 -4.30 -6.99
C LEU A 235 2.68 -3.17 -6.01
N HIS A 236 2.81 -3.51 -4.73
CA HIS A 236 3.19 -2.58 -3.68
C HIS A 236 4.67 -2.73 -3.38
N GLY A 237 5.45 -1.68 -3.65
CA GLY A 237 6.87 -1.55 -3.31
C GLY A 237 7.14 -0.53 -2.19
N ASP A 238 6.09 0.08 -1.66
CA ASP A 238 6.12 1.17 -0.67
C ASP A 238 5.81 0.71 0.77
N GLU A 239 5.75 -0.60 1.00
CA GLU A 239 5.47 -1.21 2.31
C GLU A 239 6.74 -1.72 3.00
N ASP A 240 7.92 -1.21 2.62
CA ASP A 240 9.22 -1.58 3.18
C ASP A 240 9.88 -0.44 3.99
N ALA A 241 10.30 -0.76 5.22
CA ALA A 241 11.00 0.18 6.10
C ALA A 241 12.49 0.35 5.75
N ASP A 242 13.08 -0.56 4.96
CA ASP A 242 14.51 -0.60 4.63
C ASP A 242 14.81 -0.19 3.18
N LEU A 243 13.79 0.17 2.40
CA LEU A 243 13.91 0.34 0.93
C LEU A 243 14.47 -0.91 0.23
N THR A 244 14.33 -2.07 0.86
CA THR A 244 14.70 -3.35 0.24
C THR A 244 13.57 -3.82 -0.66
N GLU A 245 13.87 -4.40 -1.82
CA GLU A 245 12.86 -5.03 -2.71
C GLU A 245 12.23 -6.31 -2.11
N HIS A 246 12.50 -6.60 -0.84
CA HIS A 246 12.07 -7.82 -0.17
C HIS A 246 10.58 -7.81 0.22
N SER A 247 10.00 -6.63 0.45
CA SER A 247 8.59 -6.51 0.82
C SER A 247 7.64 -6.38 -0.37
N ASP A 248 8.19 -6.31 -1.59
CA ASP A 248 7.45 -6.22 -2.84
C ASP A 248 6.48 -7.40 -3.01
N HIS A 249 5.21 -7.07 -3.21
CA HIS A 249 4.18 -8.07 -3.38
C HIS A 249 3.06 -7.62 -4.33
N PRO A 250 2.70 -8.45 -5.32
CA PRO A 250 1.58 -8.15 -6.19
C PRO A 250 0.26 -8.71 -5.66
N HIS A 251 -0.81 -7.94 -5.87
CA HIS A 251 -2.21 -8.31 -5.71
C HIS A 251 -2.85 -8.41 -7.09
N ILE A 252 -3.52 -9.52 -7.37
CA ILE A 252 -4.34 -9.71 -8.57
C ILE A 252 -5.82 -9.68 -8.19
N PHE A 253 -6.62 -8.95 -8.97
CA PHE A 253 -8.08 -8.97 -8.86
C PHE A 253 -8.65 -9.61 -10.11
N ILE A 254 -9.37 -10.72 -9.96
CA ILE A 254 -10.01 -11.43 -11.06
C ILE A 254 -11.53 -11.44 -10.88
N SER A 255 -12.24 -11.40 -12.01
CA SER A 255 -13.65 -11.73 -12.02
C SER A 255 -13.82 -13.21 -11.73
N THR A 256 -14.81 -13.57 -10.90
CA THR A 256 -15.22 -14.98 -10.82
C THR A 256 -16.24 -15.34 -11.89
N LYS A 257 -16.66 -14.36 -12.70
CA LYS A 257 -17.54 -14.52 -13.86
C LYS A 257 -16.72 -15.01 -15.04
N ASN A 258 -17.12 -16.17 -15.53
CA ASN A 258 -16.56 -16.78 -16.72
C ASN A 258 -17.00 -15.99 -17.96
N SER A 259 -16.03 -15.56 -18.77
CA SER A 259 -16.26 -14.76 -19.98
C SER A 259 -17.03 -15.50 -21.07
N LYS A 260 -16.96 -16.84 -21.08
CA LYS A 260 -17.66 -17.69 -22.07
C LYS A 260 -19.08 -18.02 -21.64
N THR A 261 -19.30 -18.33 -20.36
CA THR A 261 -20.62 -18.79 -19.86
C THR A 261 -21.45 -17.68 -19.23
N GLY A 262 -20.83 -16.55 -18.87
CA GLY A 262 -21.45 -15.49 -18.09
C GLY A 262 -21.76 -15.87 -16.63
N ARG A 263 -21.38 -17.07 -16.18
CA ARG A 263 -21.67 -17.57 -14.83
C ARG A 263 -20.50 -17.31 -13.87
N TYR A 264 -20.83 -17.05 -12.61
CA TYR A 264 -19.85 -16.89 -11.53
C TYR A 264 -19.37 -18.27 -11.02
N ASP A 265 -18.54 -18.96 -11.81
CA ASP A 265 -18.18 -20.38 -11.67
C ASP A 265 -16.67 -20.65 -11.44
N LEU A 266 -15.90 -19.64 -11.00
CA LEU A 266 -14.47 -19.79 -10.71
C LEU A 266 -14.18 -20.95 -9.75
N ARG A 267 -15.01 -21.16 -8.71
CA ARG A 267 -14.80 -22.23 -7.73
C ARG A 267 -14.89 -23.62 -8.38
N ASP A 268 -15.86 -23.82 -9.26
CA ASP A 268 -16.04 -25.07 -9.99
C ASP A 268 -14.85 -25.30 -10.93
N THR A 269 -14.37 -24.22 -11.55
CA THR A 269 -13.16 -24.24 -12.38
C THR A 269 -11.92 -24.60 -11.55
N GLN A 270 -11.76 -24.03 -10.35
CA GLN A 270 -10.68 -24.36 -9.41
C GLN A 270 -10.69 -25.84 -9.03
N ILE A 271 -11.84 -26.39 -8.67
CA ILE A 271 -11.99 -27.82 -8.35
C ILE A 271 -11.56 -28.69 -9.53
N LYS A 272 -12.04 -28.40 -10.74
CA LYS A 272 -11.67 -29.14 -11.95
C LYS A 272 -10.17 -29.09 -12.23
N ARG A 273 -9.56 -27.90 -12.16
CA ARG A 273 -8.12 -27.71 -12.41
C ARG A 273 -7.26 -28.39 -11.35
N VAL A 274 -7.64 -28.32 -10.08
CA VAL A 274 -6.95 -28.99 -8.98
C VAL A 274 -7.06 -30.51 -9.12
N ASN A 275 -8.25 -31.06 -9.40
CA ASN A 275 -8.43 -32.49 -9.58
C ASN A 275 -7.62 -33.01 -10.78
N ALA A 276 -7.56 -32.25 -11.88
CA ALA A 276 -6.70 -32.58 -13.02
C ALA A 276 -5.21 -32.58 -12.65
N TYR A 277 -4.77 -31.61 -11.84
CA TYR A 277 -3.41 -31.56 -11.31
C TYR A 277 -3.09 -32.75 -10.40
N LEU A 278 -4.00 -33.10 -9.47
CA LEU A 278 -3.83 -34.24 -8.57
C LEU A 278 -3.74 -35.56 -9.33
N LYS A 279 -4.61 -35.77 -10.33
CA LYS A 279 -4.56 -36.96 -11.19
C LYS A 279 -3.21 -37.12 -11.89
N LYS A 280 -2.61 -36.01 -12.33
CA LYS A 280 -1.34 -36.02 -13.07
C LYS A 280 -0.11 -36.15 -12.17
N TYR A 281 -0.06 -35.44 -11.05
CA TYR A 281 1.17 -35.28 -10.26
C TYR A 281 1.12 -35.93 -8.87
N ARG A 282 -0.05 -36.39 -8.41
CA ARG A 282 -0.25 -37.08 -7.13
C ARG A 282 -1.28 -38.22 -7.27
N PRO A 283 -1.01 -39.20 -8.14
CA PRO A 283 -1.92 -40.33 -8.34
C PRO A 283 -2.19 -41.04 -7.00
N GLY A 284 -3.44 -41.43 -6.77
CA GLY A 284 -3.90 -42.03 -5.50
C GLY A 284 -4.42 -41.02 -4.46
N THR A 285 -4.34 -39.71 -4.71
CA THR A 285 -5.00 -38.70 -3.86
C THR A 285 -6.49 -38.63 -4.16
N ASN A 286 -7.34 -38.64 -3.12
CA ASN A 286 -8.78 -38.45 -3.30
C ASN A 286 -9.09 -37.10 -3.96
N PRO A 287 -9.94 -37.07 -5.01
CA PRO A 287 -10.33 -35.83 -5.66
C PRO A 287 -11.20 -34.99 -4.72
N ILE A 288 -11.16 -33.67 -4.90
CA ILE A 288 -12.07 -32.73 -4.23
C ILE A 288 -13.47 -32.91 -4.82
N GLY A 289 -14.48 -33.11 -3.96
CA GLY A 289 -15.88 -33.20 -4.38
C GLY A 289 -16.40 -31.92 -5.05
N GLU A 290 -17.50 -32.03 -5.80
CA GLU A 290 -18.13 -30.87 -6.47
C GLU A 290 -18.70 -29.85 -5.48
N LYS A 291 -19.15 -30.34 -4.31
CA LYS A 291 -19.63 -29.53 -3.19
C LYS A 291 -18.74 -29.78 -1.98
N PRO A 292 -17.50 -29.24 -1.99
CA PRO A 292 -16.52 -29.58 -0.98
C PRO A 292 -16.97 -29.10 0.39
N ASP A 293 -16.80 -29.95 1.39
CA ASP A 293 -17.00 -29.57 2.79
C ASP A 293 -15.92 -28.57 3.26
N PHE A 294 -15.91 -28.27 4.57
CA PHE A 294 -14.91 -27.35 5.13
C PHE A 294 -13.47 -27.86 4.96
N LEU A 295 -13.23 -29.15 5.19
CA LEU A 295 -11.90 -29.75 5.12
C LEU A 295 -11.43 -29.85 3.66
N GLU A 296 -12.29 -30.31 2.76
CA GLU A 296 -12.04 -30.35 1.33
C GLU A 296 -11.79 -28.94 0.77
N SER A 297 -12.49 -27.92 1.29
CA SER A 297 -12.22 -26.53 0.92
C SER A 297 -10.82 -26.08 1.34
N GLN A 298 -10.35 -26.47 2.53
CA GLN A 298 -8.98 -26.18 2.94
C GLN A 298 -7.95 -26.91 2.07
N LEU A 299 -8.23 -28.17 1.72
CA LEU A 299 -7.38 -28.95 0.81
C LEU A 299 -7.32 -28.34 -0.59
N LEU A 300 -8.46 -27.91 -1.14
CA LEU A 300 -8.54 -27.24 -2.44
C LEU A 300 -7.56 -26.05 -2.52
N PHE A 301 -7.59 -25.15 -1.54
CA PHE A 301 -6.67 -24.01 -1.49
C PHE A 301 -5.22 -24.44 -1.22
N GLY A 302 -5.02 -25.49 -0.42
CA GLY A 302 -3.70 -26.08 -0.19
C GLY A 302 -3.06 -26.61 -1.48
N TYR A 303 -3.84 -27.28 -2.33
CA TYR A 303 -3.39 -27.79 -3.62
C TYR A 303 -3.23 -26.68 -4.66
N LEU A 304 -4.09 -25.66 -4.67
CA LEU A 304 -3.89 -24.49 -5.50
C LEU A 304 -2.57 -23.77 -5.15
N GLN A 305 -2.23 -23.71 -3.86
CA GLN A 305 -0.93 -23.22 -3.41
C GLN A 305 0.23 -24.12 -3.86
N ASP A 306 0.06 -25.45 -3.86
CA ASP A 306 1.08 -26.37 -4.41
C ASP A 306 1.32 -26.10 -5.90
N MET A 307 0.23 -25.94 -6.68
CA MET A 307 0.30 -25.58 -8.10
C MET A 307 1.05 -24.26 -8.30
N PHE A 308 0.74 -23.24 -7.49
CA PHE A 308 1.41 -21.95 -7.57
C PHE A 308 2.91 -22.07 -7.24
N TYR A 309 3.30 -22.80 -6.20
CA TYR A 309 4.72 -22.98 -5.84
C TYR A 309 5.49 -23.72 -6.93
N ALA A 310 4.90 -24.76 -7.52
CA ALA A 310 5.48 -25.46 -8.64
C ALA A 310 5.67 -24.51 -9.84
N TYR A 311 4.67 -23.69 -10.14
CA TYR A 311 4.74 -22.70 -11.20
C TYR A 311 5.82 -21.63 -10.93
N THR A 312 5.88 -21.07 -9.73
CA THR A 312 6.93 -20.12 -9.28
C THR A 312 8.33 -20.69 -9.46
N ASN A 313 8.57 -21.94 -9.02
CA ASN A 313 9.88 -22.57 -9.14
C ASN A 313 10.30 -22.80 -10.60
N ASN A 314 9.35 -23.09 -11.48
CA ASN A 314 9.62 -23.38 -12.89
C ASN A 314 9.68 -22.13 -13.78
N THR A 315 9.26 -20.97 -13.27
CA THR A 315 9.19 -19.71 -14.02
C THR A 315 10.08 -18.65 -13.37
N LEU A 316 9.63 -18.07 -12.26
CA LEU A 316 10.30 -16.95 -11.59
C LEU A 316 11.64 -17.34 -10.97
N LEU A 317 11.74 -18.51 -10.34
CA LEU A 317 12.94 -18.93 -9.60
C LEU A 317 13.82 -19.92 -10.38
N LYS A 318 13.53 -20.15 -11.66
CA LYS A 318 14.23 -21.16 -12.45
C LYS A 318 15.72 -20.85 -12.60
N GLU A 319 16.04 -19.59 -12.88
CA GLU A 319 17.42 -19.13 -13.09
C GLU A 319 17.99 -18.38 -11.86
N THR A 320 17.30 -18.47 -10.72
CA THR A 320 17.76 -17.85 -9.46
C THR A 320 18.36 -18.90 -8.51
N PRO A 321 19.16 -18.50 -7.52
CA PRO A 321 19.69 -19.44 -6.52
C PRO A 321 18.62 -19.90 -5.52
N TYR A 322 17.36 -19.50 -5.66
CA TYR A 322 16.31 -19.79 -4.70
C TYR A 322 15.38 -20.92 -5.16
N ARG A 323 14.81 -21.64 -4.20
CA ARG A 323 13.72 -22.60 -4.43
C ARG A 323 12.62 -22.44 -3.40
N ALA A 324 11.42 -22.12 -3.84
CA ALA A 324 10.26 -21.99 -2.97
C ALA A 324 9.77 -23.36 -2.49
N LYS A 325 9.73 -23.57 -1.17
CA LYS A 325 9.13 -24.78 -0.53
C LYS A 325 8.19 -24.35 0.59
N LYS A 326 7.13 -25.13 0.81
CA LYS A 326 6.29 -24.98 2.01
C LYS A 326 7.12 -25.35 3.25
N HIS A 327 6.91 -24.61 4.34
CA HIS A 327 7.47 -25.01 5.63
C HIS A 327 6.87 -26.35 6.08
N GLU A 328 7.71 -27.20 6.64
CA GLU A 328 7.28 -28.44 7.25
C GLU A 328 6.45 -28.13 8.50
N LYS A 329 5.40 -28.93 8.73
CA LYS A 329 4.47 -28.74 9.85
C LYS A 329 5.07 -29.29 11.15
N THR A 330 6.21 -28.76 11.57
CA THR A 330 6.80 -29.06 12.87
C THR A 330 6.03 -28.38 14.00
N GLU A 331 6.13 -28.89 15.23
CA GLU A 331 5.46 -28.28 16.39
C GLU A 331 5.89 -26.83 16.61
N GLY A 332 7.19 -26.55 16.48
CA GLY A 332 7.74 -25.19 16.54
C GLY A 332 7.11 -24.28 15.47
N HIS A 333 7.01 -24.74 14.22
CA HIS A 333 6.37 -23.97 13.15
C HIS A 333 4.88 -23.73 13.43
N MET A 334 4.17 -24.74 13.95
CA MET A 334 2.76 -24.61 14.33
C MET A 334 2.56 -23.59 15.45
N LYS A 335 3.46 -23.53 16.43
CA LYS A 335 3.45 -22.50 17.48
C LYS A 335 3.65 -21.10 16.89
N THR A 336 4.62 -20.94 16.00
CA THR A 336 4.83 -19.68 15.26
C THR A 336 3.60 -19.28 14.44
N LEU A 337 2.96 -20.22 13.72
CA LEU A 337 1.74 -19.94 12.96
C LEU A 337 0.58 -19.52 13.87
N ARG A 338 0.42 -20.13 15.05
CA ARG A 338 -0.61 -19.71 16.03
C ARG A 338 -0.37 -18.28 16.49
N TYR A 339 0.87 -17.93 16.79
CA TYR A 339 1.26 -16.58 17.16
C TYR A 339 0.98 -15.58 16.02
N ILE A 340 1.42 -15.87 14.79
CA ILE A 340 1.16 -15.03 13.60
C ILE A 340 -0.35 -14.85 13.37
N ASN A 341 -1.14 -15.91 13.54
CA ASN A 341 -2.59 -15.86 13.39
C ASN A 341 -3.27 -15.03 14.49
N ALA A 342 -2.72 -15.03 15.71
CA ALA A 342 -3.20 -14.16 16.79
C ALA A 342 -2.88 -12.69 16.48
N GLU A 343 -1.66 -12.39 16.05
CA GLU A 343 -1.25 -11.04 15.61
C GLU A 343 -2.09 -10.54 14.44
N ALA A 344 -2.38 -11.39 13.45
CA ALA A 344 -3.18 -11.01 12.29
C ALA A 344 -4.62 -10.58 12.64
N LYS A 345 -5.16 -11.01 13.79
CA LYS A 345 -6.49 -10.60 14.28
C LYS A 345 -6.50 -9.22 14.92
N LYS A 346 -5.33 -8.70 15.34
CA LYS A 346 -5.21 -7.34 15.88
C LYS A 346 -5.33 -6.29 14.76
N PRO A 347 -5.80 -5.06 15.07
CA PRO A 347 -5.69 -3.91 14.18
C PRO A 347 -4.26 -3.75 13.64
N LYS A 348 -4.07 -3.36 12.37
CA LYS A 348 -2.75 -3.30 11.71
C LYS A 348 -1.73 -2.49 12.53
N SER A 349 -2.16 -1.42 13.19
CA SER A 349 -1.36 -0.56 14.07
C SER A 349 -0.93 -1.17 15.41
N GLU A 350 -1.58 -2.25 15.83
CA GLU A 350 -1.33 -2.94 17.11
C GLU A 350 -0.57 -4.25 16.91
N ARG A 351 -0.26 -4.60 15.66
CA ARG A 351 0.54 -5.79 15.35
C ARG A 351 2.00 -5.48 15.64
N GLU A 352 2.65 -6.42 16.32
CA GLU A 352 4.06 -6.34 16.72
C GLU A 352 4.97 -6.14 15.50
N PHE A 353 4.72 -6.91 14.43
CA PHE A 353 5.49 -6.84 13.18
C PHE A 353 4.84 -5.93 12.12
N SER A 354 4.27 -4.80 12.52
CA SER A 354 3.71 -3.81 11.59
C SER A 354 4.77 -2.82 11.10
N LEU A 355 4.57 -2.24 9.92
CA LEU A 355 5.43 -1.18 9.39
C LEU A 355 5.56 -0.01 10.36
N TYR A 356 4.46 0.37 11.02
CA TYR A 356 4.45 1.39 12.06
C TYR A 356 5.39 1.06 13.22
N HIS A 357 5.38 -0.19 13.72
CA HIS A 357 6.24 -0.59 14.82
C HIS A 357 7.72 -0.63 14.40
N LEU A 358 8.01 -1.17 13.22
CA LEU A 358 9.36 -1.21 12.64
C LEU A 358 9.93 0.21 12.44
N ALA A 359 9.14 1.11 11.86
CA ALA A 359 9.54 2.50 11.65
C ALA A 359 9.78 3.22 13.00
N LYS A 360 8.96 2.94 14.01
CA LYS A 360 9.14 3.48 15.37
C LYS A 360 10.44 2.96 16.01
N GLU A 361 10.66 1.66 15.97
CA GLU A 361 11.86 1.03 16.53
C GLU A 361 13.14 1.60 15.89
N LYS A 362 13.16 1.73 14.57
CA LYS A 362 14.29 2.35 13.86
C LYS A 362 14.50 3.80 14.22
N ARG A 363 13.43 4.58 14.34
CA ARG A 363 13.51 5.98 14.80
C ARG A 363 14.12 6.05 16.20
N ASP A 364 13.69 5.18 17.11
CA ASP A 364 14.19 5.13 18.48
C ASP A 364 15.69 4.74 18.50
N ILE A 365 16.12 3.81 17.64
CA ILE A 365 17.54 3.45 17.46
C ILE A 365 18.34 4.63 16.87
N ALA A 366 17.83 5.29 15.83
CA ALA A 366 18.49 6.43 15.20
C ALA A 366 18.68 7.60 16.17
N ILE A 367 17.69 7.88 17.02
CA ILE A 367 17.78 8.88 18.08
C ILE A 367 18.87 8.50 19.08
N LYS A 368 18.93 7.24 19.53
CA LYS A 368 19.99 6.77 20.45
C LYS A 368 21.38 6.91 19.82
N ASN A 369 21.53 6.55 18.56
CA ASN A 369 22.81 6.67 17.85
C ASN A 369 23.23 8.13 17.66
N ALA A 370 22.29 9.02 17.34
CA ALA A 370 22.56 10.45 17.23
C ALA A 370 22.99 11.06 18.57
N GLU A 371 22.35 10.65 19.67
CA GLU A 371 22.72 11.09 21.02
C GLU A 371 24.11 10.59 21.41
N LEU A 372 24.44 9.33 21.10
CA LEU A 372 25.78 8.78 21.31
C LEU A 372 26.84 9.53 20.51
N ALA A 373 26.59 9.79 19.22
CA ALA A 373 27.50 10.54 18.36
C ALA A 373 27.71 11.98 18.86
N LYS A 374 26.67 12.61 19.42
CA LYS A 374 26.78 13.94 20.05
C LYS A 374 27.67 13.90 21.28
N GLN A 375 27.50 12.90 22.15
CA GLN A 375 28.36 12.72 23.33
C GLN A 375 29.82 12.47 22.96
N GLU A 376 30.07 11.67 21.91
CA GLU A 376 31.42 11.45 21.38
C GLU A 376 32.03 12.73 20.80
N ALA A 377 31.25 13.53 20.08
CA ALA A 377 31.70 14.82 19.56
C ALA A 377 32.02 15.84 20.67
N GLU A 378 31.25 15.85 21.76
CA GLU A 378 31.54 16.68 22.94
C GLU A 378 32.84 16.25 23.64
N LYS A 379 33.04 14.94 23.85
CA LYS A 379 34.31 14.42 24.37
C LYS A 379 35.49 14.78 23.47
N ALA A 380 35.34 14.64 22.14
CA ALA A 380 36.39 15.00 21.19
C ALA A 380 36.74 16.50 21.25
N LYS A 381 35.76 17.38 21.44
CA LYS A 381 35.98 18.82 21.66
C LYS A 381 36.77 19.05 22.97
N GLU A 382 36.41 18.39 24.06
CA GLU A 382 37.14 18.49 25.32
C GLU A 382 38.60 18.03 25.19
N TYR A 383 38.86 16.90 24.52
CA TYR A 383 40.21 16.42 24.25
C TYR A 383 41.00 17.42 23.41
N THR A 384 40.39 17.98 22.37
CA THR A 384 41.01 19.02 21.53
C THR A 384 41.38 20.27 22.35
N GLN A 385 40.50 20.68 23.28
CA GLN A 385 40.73 21.83 24.13
C GLN A 385 41.85 21.57 25.16
N LYS A 386 41.91 20.36 25.74
CA LYS A 386 43.02 19.92 26.61
C LYS A 386 44.35 19.88 25.85
N ALA A 387 44.37 19.35 24.62
CA ALA A 387 45.56 19.33 23.78
C ALA A 387 46.07 20.75 23.46
N LYS A 388 45.17 21.69 23.12
CA LYS A 388 45.52 23.11 22.91
C LYS A 388 46.15 23.73 24.16
N ARG A 389 45.57 23.49 25.34
CA ARG A 389 46.14 23.97 26.62
C ARG A 389 47.52 23.39 26.89
N TYR A 390 47.72 22.10 26.62
CA TYR A 390 49.01 21.45 26.78
C TYR A 390 50.08 22.05 25.86
N VAL A 391 49.79 22.21 24.57
CA VAL A 391 50.70 22.82 23.59
C VAL A 391 51.06 24.26 23.99
N SER A 392 50.08 25.06 24.41
CA SER A 392 50.30 26.43 24.89
C SER A 392 51.24 26.48 26.10
N SER A 393 51.14 25.51 27.02
CA SER A 393 52.02 25.40 28.19
C SER A 393 53.45 25.00 27.84
N GLN A 394 53.64 24.22 26.77
CA GLN A 394 54.96 23.82 26.30
C GLN A 394 55.67 24.96 25.56
N LEU A 395 54.92 25.76 24.79
CA LEU A 395 55.43 26.96 24.13
C LEU A 395 55.96 27.98 25.16
N THR A 396 55.20 28.26 26.22
CA THR A 396 55.62 29.17 27.30
C THR A 396 56.87 28.67 28.03
N LYS A 397 56.99 27.36 28.28
CA LYS A 397 58.21 26.78 28.85
C LYS A 397 59.42 26.90 27.93
N ALA A 398 59.23 26.77 26.62
CA ALA A 398 60.29 26.96 25.64
C ALA A 398 60.73 28.42 25.56
N GLU A 399 59.79 29.36 25.60
CA GLU A 399 60.07 30.81 25.66
C GLU A 399 60.84 31.19 26.94
N ASP A 400 60.43 30.67 28.11
CA ASP A 400 61.15 30.85 29.37
C ASP A 400 62.58 30.27 29.33
N ALA A 401 62.78 29.14 28.65
CA ALA A 401 64.10 28.53 28.49
C ALA A 401 65.01 29.37 27.57
N ILE A 402 64.46 29.93 26.49
CA ILE A 402 65.15 30.86 25.59
C ILE A 402 65.54 32.14 26.34
N GLU A 403 64.65 32.69 27.16
CA GLU A 403 64.93 33.91 27.92
C GLU A 403 65.97 33.67 29.04
N ARG A 404 65.96 32.50 29.70
CA ARG A 404 67.02 32.10 30.63
C ARG A 404 68.37 31.92 29.94
N GLN A 405 68.37 31.41 28.71
CA GLN A 405 69.58 31.31 27.90
C GLN A 405 70.11 32.72 27.54
N ARG A 406 69.22 33.64 27.15
CA ARG A 406 69.55 35.05 26.85
C ARG A 406 70.13 35.79 28.06
N LEU A 407 69.66 35.48 29.28
CA LEU A 407 70.18 36.03 30.54
C LEU A 407 71.51 35.38 30.95
N ALA A 408 71.73 34.11 30.63
CA ALA A 408 73.03 33.45 30.84
C ALA A 408 74.13 34.04 29.92
N GLU A 409 73.77 34.42 28.69
CA GLU A 409 74.65 35.07 27.70
C GLU A 409 75.05 36.53 28.06
N GLN A 410 74.52 37.10 29.15
CA GLN A 410 74.87 38.46 29.62
C GLN A 410 75.89 38.50 30.79
N SER A 411 76.44 37.35 31.20
CA SER A 411 77.30 37.20 32.38
C SER A 411 78.77 36.85 32.01
N THR A 412 79.57 37.89 31.76
CA THR A 412 81.06 37.98 31.78
C THR A 412 81.95 36.79 31.34
N ALA A 413 82.68 37.05 30.24
CA ALA A 413 84.13 36.90 30.02
C ALA A 413 84.82 35.51 29.97
N GLU A 414 84.17 34.39 30.26
CA GLU A 414 84.73 33.04 29.98
C GLU A 414 84.16 32.40 28.68
N GLU A 415 83.27 33.09 27.97
CA GLU A 415 82.51 32.56 26.83
C GLU A 415 83.23 32.53 25.48
N ARG A 416 84.51 32.93 25.40
CA ARG A 416 85.23 32.90 24.11
C ARG A 416 85.60 31.49 23.64
N GLU A 417 85.69 30.52 24.54
CA GLU A 417 86.04 29.13 24.19
C GLU A 417 84.78 28.24 23.96
N LEU A 418 83.66 28.52 24.63
CA LEU A 418 82.38 27.84 24.36
C LEU A 418 81.66 28.35 23.11
N ALA A 419 81.86 29.61 22.69
CA ALA A 419 81.25 30.18 21.50
C ALA A 419 81.64 29.46 20.19
N GLU A 420 82.84 28.88 20.11
CA GLU A 420 83.24 28.08 18.94
C GLU A 420 82.63 26.68 18.93
N ALA A 421 82.42 26.07 20.10
CA ALA A 421 81.69 24.80 20.23
C ALA A 421 80.19 24.97 19.92
N TYR A 422 79.59 26.09 20.32
CA TYR A 422 78.20 26.43 19.99
C TYR A 422 78.02 26.91 18.55
N ARG A 423 79.01 27.56 17.91
CA ARG A 423 78.96 27.86 16.46
C ARG A 423 78.79 26.61 15.61
N ARG A 424 79.55 25.54 15.88
CA ARG A 424 79.43 24.26 15.16
C ARG A 424 78.08 23.57 15.38
N LYS A 425 77.47 23.73 16.57
CA LYS A 425 76.11 23.22 16.86
C LYS A 425 75.04 24.08 16.20
N SER A 426 75.22 25.40 16.19
CA SER A 426 74.36 26.39 15.54
C SER A 426 74.33 26.21 14.01
N GLU A 427 75.46 25.91 13.37
CA GLU A 427 75.52 25.58 11.94
C GLU A 427 74.72 24.30 11.61
N ASN A 428 74.76 23.30 12.49
CA ASN A 428 73.96 22.07 12.33
C ASN A 428 72.45 22.34 12.54
N TYR A 429 72.09 23.15 13.55
CA TYR A 429 70.71 23.59 13.74
C TYR A 429 70.21 24.55 12.64
N GLN A 430 71.06 25.39 12.06
CA GLN A 430 70.73 26.21 10.89
C GLN A 430 70.52 25.33 9.64
N GLY A 431 71.29 24.25 9.49
CA GLY A 431 71.04 23.22 8.49
C GLY A 431 69.67 22.58 8.67
N VAL A 432 69.34 22.11 9.87
CA VAL A 432 68.02 21.52 10.18
C VAL A 432 66.88 22.52 10.06
N ILE A 433 67.04 23.77 10.52
CA ILE A 433 66.05 24.85 10.39
C ILE A 433 65.89 25.26 8.93
N SER A 434 66.94 25.25 8.11
CA SER A 434 66.83 25.53 6.67
C SER A 434 66.07 24.41 5.95
N THR A 435 66.30 23.16 6.33
CA THR A 435 65.60 21.99 5.76
C THR A 435 64.13 21.98 6.19
N LEU A 436 63.85 22.22 7.47
CA LEU A 436 62.50 22.39 8.00
C LEU A 436 61.81 23.64 7.45
N ARG A 437 62.52 24.72 7.15
CA ARG A 437 61.95 25.88 6.44
C ARG A 437 61.59 25.53 5.01
N VAL A 438 62.41 24.76 4.30
CA VAL A 438 62.09 24.30 2.94
C VAL A 438 60.89 23.35 2.97
N GLU A 439 60.79 22.45 3.95
CA GLU A 439 59.61 21.61 4.15
C GLU A 439 58.38 22.41 4.59
N HIS A 440 58.53 23.38 5.49
CA HIS A 440 57.44 24.26 5.91
C HIS A 440 56.94 25.13 4.76
N VAL A 441 57.83 25.67 3.93
CA VAL A 441 57.47 26.42 2.72
C VAL A 441 56.78 25.52 1.70
N LYS A 442 57.19 24.25 1.56
CA LYS A 442 56.47 23.27 0.74
C LYS A 442 55.08 22.95 1.29
N VAL A 443 54.97 22.71 2.61
CA VAL A 443 53.70 22.44 3.28
C VAL A 443 52.78 23.67 3.24
N GLU A 444 53.32 24.88 3.38
CA GLU A 444 52.56 26.13 3.23
C GLU A 444 52.13 26.34 1.78
N ALA A 445 52.97 26.02 0.80
CA ALA A 445 52.60 26.06 -0.61
C ALA A 445 51.50 25.04 -0.95
N ASP A 446 51.60 23.81 -0.44
CA ASP A 446 50.58 22.77 -0.59
C ASP A 446 49.29 23.12 0.15
N THR A 447 49.39 23.73 1.34
CA THR A 447 48.23 24.22 2.11
C THR A 447 47.57 25.40 1.41
N ALA A 448 48.36 26.30 0.80
CA ALA A 448 47.85 27.40 -0.01
C ALA A 448 47.18 26.88 -1.28
N ARG A 449 47.75 25.86 -1.94
CA ARG A 449 47.14 25.18 -3.10
C ARG A 449 45.82 24.52 -2.74
N LEU A 450 45.78 23.72 -1.66
CA LEU A 450 44.57 23.08 -1.16
C LEU A 450 43.51 24.09 -0.72
N LYS A 451 43.91 25.21 -0.11
CA LYS A 451 42.99 26.32 0.21
C LYS A 451 42.44 26.98 -1.05
N ALA A 452 43.24 27.15 -2.09
CA ALA A 452 42.79 27.69 -3.37
C ALA A 452 41.82 26.73 -4.08
N GLU A 453 42.12 25.43 -4.10
CA GLU A 453 41.24 24.38 -4.63
C GLU A 453 39.92 24.30 -3.84
N LEU A 454 39.97 24.37 -2.51
CA LEU A 454 38.77 24.38 -1.66
C LEU A 454 37.93 25.65 -1.88
N LYS A 455 38.58 26.80 -2.11
CA LYS A 455 37.90 28.05 -2.43
C LYS A 455 37.22 27.97 -3.80
N LEU A 456 37.89 27.39 -4.79
CA LEU A 456 37.32 27.14 -6.12
C LEU A 456 36.14 26.17 -6.03
N PHE A 457 36.28 25.07 -5.28
CA PHE A 457 35.19 24.11 -5.04
C PHE A 457 33.99 24.76 -4.35
N ARG A 458 34.22 25.61 -3.33
CA ARG A 458 33.15 26.36 -2.66
C ARG A 458 32.48 27.35 -3.61
N SER A 459 33.24 28.06 -4.45
CA SER A 459 32.69 28.97 -5.46
C SER A 459 31.79 28.21 -6.43
N ASN A 460 32.29 27.10 -6.98
CA ASN A 460 31.55 26.28 -7.95
C ASN A 460 30.30 25.64 -7.32
N MET A 461 30.37 25.23 -6.04
CA MET A 461 29.21 24.72 -5.30
C MET A 461 28.18 25.81 -5.02
N SER A 462 28.61 27.03 -4.68
CA SER A 462 27.71 28.18 -4.54
C SER A 462 27.03 28.51 -5.87
N GLU A 463 27.77 28.56 -6.98
CA GLU A 463 27.21 28.79 -8.31
C GLU A 463 26.23 27.68 -8.74
N LEU A 464 26.51 26.42 -8.38
CA LEU A 464 25.60 25.29 -8.63
C LEU A 464 24.31 25.43 -7.81
N ILE A 465 24.42 25.76 -6.53
CA ILE A 465 23.26 25.98 -5.64
C ILE A 465 22.45 27.18 -6.12
N ASP A 466 23.10 28.28 -6.48
CA ASP A 466 22.45 29.48 -7.02
C ASP A 466 21.78 29.15 -8.36
N GLY A 467 22.42 28.37 -9.22
CA GLY A 467 21.82 27.90 -10.48
C GLY A 467 20.57 27.04 -10.27
N ILE A 468 20.60 26.09 -9.33
CA ILE A 468 19.43 25.25 -8.97
C ILE A 468 18.33 26.11 -8.34
N THR A 469 18.70 27.04 -7.45
CA THR A 469 17.75 27.91 -6.74
C THR A 469 17.08 28.88 -7.72
N ASN A 470 17.86 29.52 -8.60
CA ASN A 470 17.34 30.39 -9.65
C ASN A 470 16.48 29.60 -10.65
N TRP A 471 16.88 28.39 -11.05
CA TRP A 471 16.06 27.54 -11.91
C TRP A 471 14.72 27.16 -11.25
N LEU A 472 14.74 26.83 -9.95
CA LEU A 472 13.53 26.56 -9.18
C LEU A 472 12.67 27.84 -9.08
N GLU A 473 13.25 28.98 -8.73
CA GLU A 473 12.56 30.26 -8.64
C GLU A 473 11.94 30.68 -9.98
N GLU A 474 12.68 30.57 -11.10
CA GLU A 474 12.17 30.84 -12.44
C GLU A 474 11.06 29.85 -12.85
N THR A 475 11.23 28.56 -12.55
CA THR A 475 10.23 27.52 -12.86
C THR A 475 8.94 27.73 -12.05
N PHE A 476 9.06 28.09 -10.76
CA PHE A 476 7.93 28.42 -9.92
C PHE A 476 7.31 29.76 -10.28
N ALA A 477 8.09 30.77 -10.68
CA ALA A 477 7.60 32.06 -11.15
C ALA A 477 6.84 31.92 -12.48
N ALA A 478 7.37 31.16 -13.44
CA ALA A 478 6.72 30.87 -14.72
C ALA A 478 5.40 30.11 -14.51
N ARG A 479 5.41 29.06 -13.68
CA ARG A 479 4.20 28.29 -13.36
C ARG A 479 3.18 29.08 -12.56
N ARG A 480 3.63 30.00 -11.68
CA ARG A 480 2.76 30.92 -10.93
C ARG A 480 2.10 31.93 -11.87
N LYS A 481 2.84 32.48 -12.83
CA LYS A 481 2.31 33.39 -13.86
C LYS A 481 1.28 32.71 -14.76
N ASP A 482 1.56 31.50 -15.25
CA ASP A 482 0.60 30.71 -16.05
C ASP A 482 -0.71 30.44 -15.29
N ILE A 483 -0.61 30.12 -13.99
CA ILE A 483 -1.77 29.89 -13.14
C ILE A 483 -2.54 31.20 -12.92
N GLN A 484 -1.86 32.30 -12.61
CA GLN A 484 -2.47 33.62 -12.44
C GLN A 484 -3.19 34.06 -13.73
N ASP A 485 -2.53 33.98 -14.89
CA ASP A 485 -3.10 34.37 -16.18
C ASP A 485 -4.32 33.49 -16.55
N LYS A 486 -4.26 32.17 -16.28
CA LYS A 486 -5.40 31.26 -16.50
C LYS A 486 -6.63 31.62 -15.65
N TYR A 487 -6.44 31.98 -14.38
CA TYR A 487 -7.55 32.35 -13.50
C TYR A 487 -8.07 33.76 -13.79
N LEU A 488 -7.21 34.70 -14.15
CA LEU A 488 -7.58 36.03 -14.61
C LEU A 488 -8.44 35.96 -15.87
N GLU A 489 -8.04 35.15 -16.86
CA GLU A 489 -8.80 34.96 -18.10
C GLU A 489 -10.18 34.31 -17.83
N ARG A 490 -10.26 33.40 -16.86
CA ARG A 490 -11.52 32.80 -16.44
C ARG A 490 -12.44 33.82 -15.77
N ALA A 491 -11.90 34.68 -14.92
CA ALA A 491 -12.65 35.76 -14.25
C ALA A 491 -13.14 36.80 -15.27
N ARG A 492 -12.30 37.19 -16.23
CA ARG A 492 -12.65 38.07 -17.35
C ARG A 492 -13.82 37.52 -18.16
N LYS A 493 -13.73 36.27 -18.64
CA LYS A 493 -14.82 35.63 -19.40
C LYS A 493 -16.12 35.54 -18.60
N ALA A 494 -16.03 35.39 -17.28
CA ALA A 494 -17.21 35.39 -16.43
C ALA A 494 -17.85 36.77 -16.32
N TYR A 495 -17.05 37.83 -16.16
CA TYR A 495 -17.51 39.21 -16.14
C TYR A 495 -18.10 39.64 -17.50
N GLU A 496 -17.45 39.30 -18.62
CA GLU A 496 -17.96 39.57 -19.97
C GLU A 496 -19.33 38.94 -20.21
N ARG A 497 -19.53 37.69 -19.78
CA ARG A 497 -20.86 37.03 -19.85
C ARG A 497 -21.92 37.76 -19.02
N VAL A 498 -21.58 38.29 -17.84
CA VAL A 498 -22.54 39.07 -17.03
C VAL A 498 -22.90 40.35 -17.76
N ARG A 499 -21.91 41.05 -18.33
CA ARG A 499 -22.10 42.29 -19.09
C ARG A 499 -22.96 42.08 -20.35
N GLU A 500 -22.69 41.02 -21.11
CA GLU A 500 -23.41 40.70 -22.36
C GLU A 500 -24.86 40.26 -22.12
N ASN A 501 -25.14 39.62 -20.98
CA ASN A 501 -26.48 39.12 -20.64
C ASN A 501 -27.30 40.10 -19.80
N ASP A 502 -26.73 41.25 -19.41
CA ASP A 502 -27.45 42.28 -18.68
C ASP A 502 -28.30 43.13 -19.63
N LYS A 503 -29.58 42.82 -19.70
CA LYS A 503 -30.57 43.55 -20.52
C LYS A 503 -31.30 44.67 -19.76
N SER A 504 -30.85 45.01 -18.55
CA SER A 504 -31.45 46.10 -17.80
C SER A 504 -31.03 47.46 -18.37
N GLU A 505 -31.97 48.41 -18.47
CA GLU A 505 -31.69 49.76 -19.00
C GLU A 505 -30.63 50.52 -18.20
N ASP A 506 -30.45 50.17 -16.92
CA ASP A 506 -29.50 50.77 -16.00
C ASP A 506 -28.22 49.94 -15.78
N SER A 507 -28.09 48.79 -16.47
CA SER A 507 -26.98 47.84 -16.33
C SER A 507 -26.73 47.41 -14.88
N ARG A 508 -27.80 47.23 -14.10
CA ARG A 508 -27.72 46.98 -12.65
C ARG A 508 -26.93 45.73 -12.29
N PHE A 509 -26.96 44.69 -13.12
CA PHE A 509 -26.27 43.43 -12.83
C PHE A 509 -24.78 43.53 -13.15
N THR A 510 -24.43 44.28 -14.20
CA THR A 510 -23.05 44.64 -14.53
C THR A 510 -22.44 45.47 -13.41
N LYS A 511 -23.14 46.51 -12.93
CA LYS A 511 -22.70 47.34 -11.80
C LYS A 511 -22.53 46.54 -10.51
N LYS A 512 -23.42 45.58 -10.25
CA LYS A 512 -23.31 44.67 -9.09
C LYS A 512 -22.10 43.74 -9.21
N ALA A 513 -21.78 43.26 -10.42
CA ALA A 513 -20.60 42.45 -10.67
C ALA A 513 -19.30 43.25 -10.50
N GLU A 514 -19.26 44.51 -10.93
CA GLU A 514 -18.13 45.41 -10.68
C GLU A 514 -17.89 45.62 -9.19
N ALA A 515 -18.95 45.91 -8.42
CA ALA A 515 -18.86 46.07 -6.97
C ALA A 515 -18.37 44.80 -6.25
N GLN A 516 -18.75 43.62 -6.76
CA GLN A 516 -18.29 42.35 -6.21
C GLN A 516 -16.80 42.10 -6.52
N VAL A 517 -16.34 42.45 -7.73
CA VAL A 517 -14.91 42.40 -8.08
C VAL A 517 -14.12 43.34 -7.16
N ASP A 518 -14.62 44.55 -6.93
CA ASP A 518 -13.96 45.54 -6.07
C ASP A 518 -13.87 45.06 -4.60
N THR A 519 -14.91 44.40 -4.10
CA THR A 519 -14.93 43.84 -2.73
C THR A 519 -13.91 42.71 -2.57
N GLN A 520 -13.85 41.79 -3.54
CA GLN A 520 -12.91 40.66 -3.50
C GLN A 520 -11.45 41.12 -3.68
N LEU A 521 -11.23 42.19 -4.44
CA LEU A 521 -9.91 42.79 -4.58
C LEU A 521 -9.46 43.55 -3.32
N ALA A 522 -10.38 44.22 -2.62
CA ALA A 522 -10.09 44.83 -1.32
C ALA A 522 -9.74 43.77 -0.24
N GLU A 523 -10.40 42.61 -0.27
CA GLU A 523 -10.03 41.47 0.59
C GLU A 523 -8.62 40.96 0.27
N LEU A 524 -8.22 40.95 -1.01
CA LEU A 524 -6.88 40.56 -1.46
C LEU A 524 -5.79 41.53 -1.01
N GLU A 525 -6.06 42.83 -0.98
CA GLU A 525 -5.13 43.86 -0.48
C GLU A 525 -4.81 43.70 1.01
N LEU A 526 -5.71 43.09 1.81
CA LEU A 526 -5.45 42.80 3.22
C LEU A 526 -4.36 41.73 3.42
N TYR A 527 -4.08 40.91 2.42
CA TYR A 527 -3.07 39.84 2.44
C TYR A 527 -1.77 40.22 1.71
N ASP A 528 -1.67 41.43 1.15
CA ASP A 528 -0.55 41.88 0.32
C ASP A 528 0.79 41.95 1.10
N ASN A 529 0.72 42.12 2.42
CA ASN A 529 1.90 42.13 3.30
C ASN A 529 2.42 40.73 3.68
N GLU A 530 1.65 39.66 3.47
CA GLU A 530 2.00 38.28 3.85
C GLU A 530 2.49 37.43 2.66
N LEU A 531 2.22 37.85 1.42
CA LEU A 531 2.51 37.10 0.20
C LEU A 531 3.37 37.91 -0.77
N LEU A 532 4.68 37.60 -0.84
CA LEU A 532 5.61 38.24 -1.77
C LEU A 532 5.21 37.98 -3.25
N GLY A 533 4.97 39.08 -3.98
CA GLY A 533 4.85 39.08 -5.46
C GLY A 533 3.43 38.95 -6.02
N MET A 534 2.39 39.45 -5.33
CA MET A 534 1.06 39.58 -5.91
C MET A 534 0.95 40.82 -6.83
N PRO A 535 0.25 40.74 -7.98
CA PRO A 535 -0.04 41.92 -8.78
C PRO A 535 -0.97 42.87 -8.02
N ALA A 536 -0.71 44.17 -8.09
CA ALA A 536 -1.55 45.16 -7.42
C ALA A 536 -3.02 45.00 -7.84
N ALA A 537 -3.96 45.09 -6.88
CA ALA A 537 -5.39 44.93 -7.13
C ALA A 537 -5.90 45.82 -8.28
N LYS A 538 -5.35 47.02 -8.43
CA LYS A 538 -5.63 47.94 -9.55
C LYS A 538 -5.29 47.34 -10.92
N GLU A 539 -4.21 46.56 -11.01
CA GLU A 539 -3.80 45.87 -12.25
C GLU A 539 -4.72 44.69 -12.55
N VAL A 540 -5.06 43.89 -11.54
CA VAL A 540 -6.01 42.76 -11.64
C VAL A 540 -7.39 43.26 -12.10
N ARG A 541 -7.88 44.34 -11.49
CA ARG A 541 -9.15 44.99 -11.87
C ARG A 541 -9.17 45.39 -13.34
N LYS A 542 -8.09 45.99 -13.83
CA LYS A 542 -7.97 46.42 -15.22
C LYS A 542 -8.04 45.24 -16.18
N ARG A 543 -7.37 44.12 -15.87
CA ARG A 543 -7.39 42.90 -16.70
C ARG A 543 -8.76 42.20 -16.74
N ILE A 544 -9.61 42.40 -15.73
CA ILE A 544 -10.96 41.80 -15.67
C ILE A 544 -12.02 42.71 -16.32
N ILE A 545 -12.00 44.02 -16.04
CA ILE A 545 -13.09 44.96 -16.39
C ILE A 545 -12.78 45.82 -17.63
N LYS A 546 -11.51 46.21 -17.85
CA LYS A 546 -11.08 47.08 -18.96
C LYS A 546 -9.74 46.59 -19.57
N PRO A 547 -9.73 45.42 -20.25
CA PRO A 547 -8.56 44.97 -20.97
C PRO A 547 -8.25 45.97 -22.10
N ILE A 548 -6.98 46.33 -22.27
CA ILE A 548 -6.53 47.04 -23.47
C ILE A 548 -6.62 46.07 -24.65
#